data_AF-A0A4Y9PHA5-F1
#
_entry.id   AF-A0A4Y9PHA5-F1
#
_cell.length_a   1.000
_cell.length_b   1.000
_cell.length_c   1.000
_cell.angle_alpha   90.00
_cell.angle_beta   90.00
_cell.angle_gamma   90.00
#
_symmetry.space_group_name_H-M   'P 1'
#
loop_
_entity.id
_entity.type
_entity.pdbx_description
1 polymer ?
#
loop_
_entity_poly.entity_id
_entity_poly.type
_entity_poly.pdbx_seq_one_letter_code
_entity_poly.pdbx_strand_id
1 'polypeptide(L)' 'MTRPAIRVPFWRCRVFQWHDFVSRSTADGGRFQICARCGLDRPPAARGLMTTPPWPGGA' A
#
# COMPACT_ATOMS: atom_id res chain seq x y z
N MET A 1 16.34 -16.14 6.50
CA MET A 1 16.31 -16.29 5.02
C MET A 1 15.91 -14.97 4.40
N THR A 2 16.85 -14.27 3.76
CA THR A 2 16.58 -12.98 3.10
C THR A 2 16.02 -13.26 1.72
N ARG A 3 14.70 -13.13 1.55
CA ARG A 3 14.02 -13.31 0.26
C ARG A 3 14.60 -12.28 -0.72
N PRO A 4 15.13 -12.68 -1.90
CA PRO A 4 15.66 -11.72 -2.86
C PRO A 4 14.54 -10.74 -3.24
N ALA A 5 14.84 -9.44 -3.14
CA ALA A 5 13.91 -8.35 -3.36
C ALA A 5 13.62 -8.14 -4.86
N ILE A 6 13.36 -9.21 -5.61
CA ILE A 6 12.82 -9.10 -6.96
C ILE A 6 11.42 -8.54 -6.80
N ARG A 7 11.30 -7.21 -6.89
CA ARG A 7 10.02 -6.53 -6.83
C ARG A 7 9.27 -6.89 -8.09
N VAL A 8 8.17 -7.63 -7.96
CA VAL A 8 7.29 -7.88 -9.10
C VAL A 8 6.58 -6.57 -9.48
N PRO A 9 6.31 -6.33 -10.77
CA PRO A 9 5.54 -5.17 -11.19
C PRO A 9 4.19 -5.10 -10.46
N PHE A 10 3.77 -3.89 -10.05
CA PHE A 10 2.53 -3.68 -9.29
C PHE A 10 1.30 -4.31 -9.96
N TRP A 11 1.25 -4.26 -11.30
CA TRP A 11 0.12 -4.75 -12.08
C TRP A 11 -0.08 -6.26 -11.89
N ARG A 12 0.99 -7.03 -11.67
CA ARG A 12 0.88 -8.48 -11.41
C ARG A 12 0.21 -8.73 -10.06
N CYS A 13 0.61 -8.00 -9.02
CA CYS A 13 -0.05 -8.08 -7.73
C CYS A 13 -1.53 -7.67 -7.80
N ARG A 14 -1.86 -6.66 -8.61
CA ARG A 14 -3.24 -6.21 -8.82
C ARG A 14 -4.09 -7.23 -9.57
N VAL A 15 -3.58 -7.77 -10.69
CA VAL A 15 -4.30 -8.73 -11.55
C VAL A 15 -4.52 -10.06 -10.83
N PHE A 16 -3.49 -10.58 -10.17
CA PHE A 16 -3.57 -11.86 -9.47
C PHE A 16 -4.00 -11.75 -8.00
N GLN A 17 -4.30 -10.54 -7.52
CA GLN A 17 -4.63 -10.25 -6.10
C GLN A 17 -3.58 -10.82 -5.13
N TRP A 18 -2.32 -10.76 -5.53
CA TRP A 18 -1.16 -11.37 -4.86
C TRP A 18 -0.49 -10.46 -3.83
N HIS A 19 -1.22 -9.46 -3.35
CA HIS A 19 -0.67 -8.53 -2.36
C HIS A 19 -0.37 -9.26 -1.06
N ASP A 20 0.90 -9.22 -0.67
CA ASP A 20 1.45 -9.85 0.53
C ASP A 20 1.93 -8.74 1.45
N PHE A 21 1.01 -8.18 2.24
CA PHE A 21 1.29 -7.02 3.09
C PHE A 21 2.03 -7.44 4.35
N VAL A 22 3.24 -6.90 4.53
CA VAL A 22 4.05 -7.09 5.73
C VAL A 22 4.13 -5.79 6.51
N SER A 23 4.04 -5.88 7.83
CA SER A 23 4.20 -4.74 8.73
C SER A 23 5.68 -4.36 8.82
N ARG A 24 5.97 -3.07 8.68
CA ARG A 24 7.29 -2.48 8.93
C ARG A 24 7.17 -1.36 9.95
N SER A 25 8.24 -1.17 10.70
CA SER A 25 8.39 -0.09 11.67
C SER A 25 9.37 0.94 11.11
N THR A 26 9.04 2.23 11.24
CA THR A 26 10.01 3.32 11.05
C THR A 26 10.89 3.47 12.29
N ALA A 27 12.01 4.18 12.15
CA ALA A 27 12.90 4.49 13.29
C ALA A 27 12.16 5.29 14.38
N ASP A 28 11.17 6.09 13.99
CA ASP A 28 10.33 6.91 14.87
C ASP A 28 9.20 6.11 15.56
N GLY A 29 9.13 4.79 15.35
CA GLY A 29 8.10 3.92 15.94
C GLY A 29 6.78 3.85 15.17
N GLY A 30 6.68 4.53 14.03
CA GLY A 30 5.52 4.45 13.13
C GLY A 30 5.41 3.05 12.50
N ARG A 31 4.20 2.47 12.49
CA ARG A 31 3.93 1.19 11.84
C ARG A 31 3.21 1.42 10.53
N PHE A 32 3.77 0.89 9.45
CA PHE A 32 3.15 0.91 8.12
C PHE A 32 3.15 -0.50 7.55
N GLN A 33 2.29 -0.75 6.57
CA GLN A 33 2.23 -2.03 5.88
C GLN A 33 2.65 -1.83 4.44
N ILE A 34 3.54 -2.68 3.95
CA ILE A 34 4.04 -2.64 2.58
C ILE A 34 3.93 -4.03 1.97
N CYS A 35 3.56 -4.11 0.70
CA CYS A 35 3.54 -5.38 -0.01
C CYS A 35 4.98 -5.90 -0.20
N ALA A 36 5.31 -7.06 0.35
CA ALA A 36 6.62 -7.72 0.22
C ALA A 36 6.93 -8.20 -1.21
N ARG A 37 5.97 -8.11 -2.14
CA ARG A 37 6.10 -8.51 -3.54
C ARG A 37 6.33 -7.32 -4.46
N CYS A 38 5.40 -6.37 -4.51
CA CYS A 38 5.49 -5.21 -5.40
C CYS A 38 5.99 -3.93 -4.72
N GLY A 39 6.14 -3.92 -3.40
CA GLY A 39 6.56 -2.74 -2.65
C GLY A 39 5.49 -1.64 -2.55
N LEU A 40 4.23 -1.94 -2.88
CA LEU A 40 3.12 -1.01 -2.71
C LEU A 40 2.81 -0.83 -1.22
N ASP A 41 2.82 0.41 -0.74
CA ASP A 41 2.31 0.75 0.60
C ASP A 41 0.82 0.48 0.68
N ARG A 42 0.37 -0.13 1.77
CA ARG A 42 -1.05 -0.29 2.02
C ARG A 42 -1.60 1.10 2.33
N PRO A 43 -2.50 1.65 1.51
CA PRO A 43 -3.18 2.87 1.90
C PRO A 43 -3.86 2.61 3.26
N PRO A 44 -3.97 3.62 4.15
CA PRO A 44 -4.84 3.48 5.31
C PRO A 44 -6.17 2.95 4.80
N ALA A 45 -6.77 2.00 5.52
CA ALA A 45 -8.02 1.38 5.11
C ALA A 45 -9.10 2.45 5.02
N ALA A 46 -9.13 3.17 3.90
CA ALA A 46 -10.17 4.08 3.51
C ALA A 46 -11.36 3.18 3.28
N ARG A 47 -12.15 3.02 4.35
CA ARG A 47 -13.50 2.51 4.28
C ARG A 47 -14.21 3.38 3.25
N GLY A 48 -14.34 2.86 2.04
CA GLY A 48 -15.15 3.44 0.99
C GLY A 48 -14.57 4.71 0.37
N LEU A 49 -14.39 4.66 -0.94
CA LEU A 49 -14.97 5.65 -1.85
C LEU A 49 -15.56 6.91 -1.17
N MET A 50 -14.78 7.98 -1.08
CA MET A 50 -15.29 9.30 -1.37
C MET A 50 -14.19 10.09 -2.06
N THR A 51 -14.28 10.08 -3.38
CA THR A 51 -13.86 11.16 -4.26
C THR A 51 -14.42 12.48 -3.73
N THR A 52 -13.70 13.15 -2.84
CA THR A 52 -13.88 14.59 -2.65
C THR A 52 -12.63 15.24 -3.23
N PRO A 53 -12.68 15.73 -4.49
CA PRO A 53 -11.56 16.50 -5.04
C PRO A 53 -11.36 17.79 -4.22
N PRO A 54 -10.12 18.31 -4.12
CA PRO A 54 -9.70 19.30 -3.11
C PRO A 54 -10.13 20.76 -3.38
N TRP A 55 -11.26 21.02 -4.06
CA TRP A 55 -11.67 22.40 -4.35
C TRP A 55 -12.52 22.99 -3.20
N PRO A 56 -12.30 24.27 -2.80
CA PRO A 56 -13.13 24.93 -1.78
C PRO A 56 -14.44 25.40 -2.40
N GLY A 57 -15.54 24.68 -2.18
CA GLY A 57 -16.84 25.09 -2.73
C GLY A 57 -18.00 24.14 -2.46
N GLY A 58 -18.07 23.53 -1.27
CA GLY A 58 -19.27 22.82 -0.83
C GLY A 58 -20.41 23.83 -0.60
N ALA A 59 -21.31 23.94 -1.57
CA ALA A 59 -22.60 24.62 -1.46
C ALA A 59 -23.67 23.68 -0.90
#